data_AF-A0A7V2QWY5-F1
#
_entry.id   AF-A0A7V2QWY5-F1
#
_cell.length_a   1.000
_cell.length_b   1.000
_cell.length_c   1.000
_cell.angle_alpha   90.00
_cell.angle_beta   90.00
_cell.angle_gamma   90.00
#
_symmetry.space_group_name_H-M   'P 1'
#
loop_
_entity.id
_entity.type
_entity.pdbx_description
1 polymer ?
#
loop_
_entity_poly.entity_id
_entity_poly.type
_entity_poly.pdbx_seq_one_letter_code
_entity_poly.pdbx_strand_id
1 'polypeptide(L)'
;MTPSDIYRELGEIKYSKGNTIDYIDSGHPFSEYLNTKPPWSAYIDKDACENWKILASAFGTHAVSLTKRVGLGHIILLLSYYDYHNGELLERCIIKLLGDRESTPEPSWAKDILVPGQQELISKIIEISDQIDTLEKGRKELIDEKANLERWKHLLYEKGKHQLEPVVRDALALLGCTVKPQPDKDSDGAVACDYGTALLKVVGSKGIIRIEKLGELKKIWVTLLRKKEPMLKVY
;
A
#
# COMPACT_ATOMS: atom_id res chain seq x y z
N MET A 1 35.03 9.92 24.73
CA MET A 1 35.36 9.88 23.29
C MET A 1 34.59 11.01 22.64
N THR A 2 35.30 12.01 22.12
CA THR A 2 34.68 13.12 21.38
C THR A 2 34.46 12.71 19.92
N PRO A 3 33.55 13.36 19.17
CA PRO A 3 33.41 13.10 17.73
C PRO A 3 34.74 13.22 16.96
N SER A 4 35.62 14.14 17.36
CA SER A 4 36.95 14.32 16.77
C SER A 4 37.88 13.13 17.00
N ASP A 5 37.73 12.39 18.11
CA ASP A 5 38.48 11.16 18.34
C ASP A 5 38.05 10.04 17.37
N ILE A 6 36.76 10.00 17.02
CA ILE A 6 36.20 9.01 16.08
C ILE A 6 36.80 9.20 14.69
N TYR A 7 36.84 10.45 14.20
CA TYR A 7 37.41 10.79 12.89
C TYR A 7 38.93 10.60 12.81
N ARG A 8 39.62 10.59 13.95
CA ARG A 8 41.06 10.28 13.97
C ARG A 8 41.32 8.77 13.96
N GLU A 9 40.41 8.00 14.57
CA GLU A 9 40.51 6.54 14.64
C GLU A 9 39.93 5.82 13.43
N LEU A 10 38.94 6.40 12.77
CA LEU A 10 38.48 6.00 11.47
C LEU A 10 39.32 6.77 10.45
N GLY A 11 39.97 6.06 9.53
CA GLY A 11 40.63 6.72 8.40
C GLY A 11 39.66 7.54 7.53
N GLU A 12 40.17 8.04 6.42
CA GLU A 12 39.36 8.77 5.46
C GLU A 12 38.22 7.89 4.91
N ILE A 13 36.99 8.40 4.99
CA ILE A 13 35.83 7.77 4.35
C ILE A 13 35.92 8.03 2.85
N LYS A 14 36.06 6.97 2.07
CA LYS A 14 36.12 7.03 0.61
C LYS A 14 34.76 6.70 0.01
N TYR A 15 34.38 7.43 -1.03
CA TYR A 15 33.10 7.25 -1.72
C TYR A 15 33.27 6.38 -2.95
N SER A 16 32.53 5.27 -2.99
CA SER A 16 32.44 4.37 -4.15
C SER A 16 31.18 3.53 -4.01
N LYS A 17 30.68 2.94 -5.10
CA LYS A 17 29.42 2.19 -5.09
C LYS A 17 29.63 0.73 -5.43
N GLY A 18 28.88 -0.15 -4.78
CA GLY A 18 28.87 -1.56 -5.09
C GLY A 18 27.72 -2.31 -4.41
N ASN A 19 27.51 -3.56 -4.83
CA ASN A 19 26.44 -4.43 -4.34
C ASN A 19 26.97 -5.73 -3.73
N THR A 20 28.29 -5.92 -3.73
CA THR A 20 28.94 -7.11 -3.21
C THR A 20 29.59 -6.79 -1.89
N ILE A 21 29.23 -7.56 -0.86
CA ILE A 21 29.86 -7.53 0.45
C ILE A 21 30.13 -8.97 0.92
N ASP A 22 31.25 -9.14 1.59
CA ASP A 22 31.62 -10.31 2.35
C ASP A 22 31.39 -9.98 3.84
N TYR A 23 30.39 -10.61 4.45
CA TYR A 23 30.21 -10.49 5.90
C TYR A 23 31.24 -11.39 6.60
N ILE A 24 31.84 -10.88 7.67
CA ILE A 24 33.01 -11.50 8.30
C ILE A 24 32.62 -12.23 9.60
N ASP A 25 31.60 -11.73 10.30
CA ASP A 25 31.18 -12.27 11.59
C ASP A 25 29.70 -12.69 11.57
N SER A 26 29.47 -14.00 11.47
CA SER A 26 28.12 -14.59 11.52
C SER A 26 27.49 -14.54 12.91
N GLY A 27 28.28 -14.42 13.98
CA GLY A 27 27.80 -14.41 15.36
C GLY A 27 27.38 -13.02 15.87
N HIS A 28 27.66 -11.96 15.11
CA HIS A 28 27.27 -10.61 15.51
C HIS A 28 25.75 -10.39 15.35
N PRO A 29 25.07 -9.64 16.24
CA PRO A 29 23.63 -9.37 16.15
C PRO A 29 23.16 -8.79 14.81
N PHE A 30 24.04 -8.09 14.09
CA PHE A 30 23.75 -7.48 12.78
C PHE A 30 24.05 -8.40 11.58
N SER A 31 24.42 -9.66 11.81
CA SER A 31 24.70 -10.61 10.72
C SER A 31 23.47 -10.84 9.84
N GLU A 32 22.27 -10.90 10.42
CA GLU A 32 21.02 -11.04 9.68
C GLU A 32 20.76 -9.87 8.73
N TYR A 33 21.02 -8.64 9.17
CA TYR A 33 20.94 -7.45 8.31
C TYR A 33 21.95 -7.51 7.17
N LEU A 34 23.22 -7.82 7.47
CA LEU A 34 24.28 -7.87 6.46
C LEU A 34 24.09 -9.01 5.45
N ASN A 35 23.44 -10.10 5.84
CA ASN A 35 23.11 -11.22 4.95
C ASN A 35 22.13 -10.84 3.83
N THR A 36 21.40 -9.72 3.95
CA THR A 36 20.56 -9.18 2.87
C THR A 36 21.39 -8.61 1.71
N LYS A 37 22.71 -8.50 1.87
CA LYS A 37 23.66 -7.91 0.90
C LYS A 37 23.22 -6.51 0.43
N PRO A 38 23.05 -5.55 1.36
CA PRO A 38 22.66 -4.20 1.00
C PRO A 38 23.73 -3.53 0.12
N PRO A 39 23.33 -2.68 -0.83
CA PRO A 39 24.27 -1.87 -1.59
C PRO A 39 25.01 -0.89 -0.68
N TRP A 40 26.19 -0.46 -1.13
CA TRP A 40 27.05 0.45 -0.40
C TRP A 40 27.50 1.62 -1.27
N SER A 41 27.74 2.77 -0.65
CA SER A 41 28.14 4.02 -1.32
C SER A 41 29.38 4.69 -0.72
N ALA A 42 29.95 4.10 0.33
CA ALA A 42 31.17 4.54 0.97
C ALA A 42 31.87 3.35 1.65
N TYR A 43 33.17 3.49 1.88
CA TYR A 43 33.98 2.52 2.58
C TYR A 43 35.16 3.20 3.30
N ILE A 44 35.81 2.44 4.18
CA ILE A 44 37.07 2.83 4.83
C ILE A 44 38.08 1.72 4.54
N ASP A 45 39.34 2.07 4.30
CA ASP A 45 40.37 1.04 4.13
C ASP A 45 40.52 0.24 5.43
N LYS A 46 40.56 -1.10 5.34
CA LYS A 46 40.66 -1.96 6.52
C LYS A 46 41.86 -1.63 7.39
N ASP A 47 42.98 -1.26 6.78
CA ASP A 47 44.23 -0.91 7.46
C ASP A 47 44.07 0.35 8.33
N ALA A 48 43.08 1.20 8.03
CA ALA A 48 42.80 2.39 8.82
C ALA A 48 41.79 2.15 9.97
N CYS A 49 41.33 0.90 10.17
CA CYS A 49 40.29 0.53 11.13
C CYS A 49 40.81 -0.35 12.28
N GLU A 50 42.08 -0.25 12.67
CA GLU A 50 42.74 -1.19 13.61
C GLU A 50 41.97 -1.42 14.93
N ASN A 51 41.32 -0.38 15.46
CA ASN A 51 40.58 -0.43 16.73
C ASN A 51 39.08 -0.72 16.57
N TRP A 52 38.65 -1.10 15.37
CA TRP A 52 37.26 -1.38 15.03
C TRP A 52 37.11 -2.84 14.61
N LYS A 53 36.03 -3.47 15.07
CA LYS A 53 35.68 -4.80 14.60
C LYS A 53 34.93 -4.66 13.28
N ILE A 54 35.48 -5.25 12.22
CA ILE A 54 34.87 -5.23 10.90
C ILE A 54 33.77 -6.30 10.83
N LEU A 55 32.55 -5.88 10.49
CA LEU A 55 31.39 -6.75 10.35
C LEU A 55 31.19 -7.20 8.90
N ALA A 56 31.46 -6.30 7.93
CA ALA A 56 31.44 -6.62 6.51
C ALA A 56 32.47 -5.81 5.72
N SER A 57 32.93 -6.39 4.62
CA SER A 57 33.86 -5.74 3.68
C SER A 57 33.50 -5.95 2.22
N ALA A 58 33.87 -5.00 1.37
CA ALA A 58 33.87 -5.17 -0.08
C ALA A 58 35.28 -5.51 -0.56
N PHE A 59 35.39 -6.44 -1.51
CA PHE A 59 36.65 -6.83 -2.16
C PHE A 59 37.79 -7.22 -1.21
N GLY A 60 37.46 -7.68 0.00
CA GLY A 60 38.43 -8.07 1.02
C GLY A 60 39.21 -6.93 1.68
N THR A 61 39.30 -5.72 1.10
CA THR A 61 40.15 -4.62 1.59
C THR A 61 39.36 -3.39 2.08
N HIS A 62 38.09 -3.27 1.70
CA HIS A 62 37.26 -2.10 2.01
C HIS A 62 36.28 -2.45 3.12
N ALA A 63 36.46 -1.90 4.31
CA ALA A 63 35.48 -2.02 5.38
C ALA A 63 34.22 -1.19 5.06
N VAL A 64 33.06 -1.84 5.09
CA VAL A 64 31.78 -1.21 4.78
C VAL A 64 30.78 -1.28 5.94
N SER A 65 31.05 -2.13 6.93
CA SER A 65 30.32 -2.18 8.19
C SER A 65 31.29 -2.47 9.33
N LEU A 66 31.19 -1.70 10.42
CA LEU A 66 32.15 -1.66 11.52
C LEU A 66 31.42 -1.52 12.85
N THR A 67 31.98 -2.05 13.93
CA THR A 67 31.50 -1.83 15.29
C THR A 67 32.64 -1.57 16.26
N LYS A 68 32.38 -0.74 17.26
CA LYS A 68 33.30 -0.48 18.36
C LYS A 68 32.54 -0.28 19.66
N ARG A 69 33.03 -0.90 20.73
CA ARG A 69 32.51 -0.67 22.09
C ARG A 69 33.18 0.57 22.68
N VAL A 70 32.36 1.48 23.22
CA VAL A 70 32.82 2.71 23.87
C VAL A 70 32.16 2.81 25.24
N GLY A 71 32.91 2.41 26.28
CA GLY A 71 32.38 2.27 27.63
C GLY A 71 31.24 1.25 27.69
N LEU A 72 30.06 1.70 28.11
CA LEU A 72 28.83 0.90 28.17
C LEU A 72 27.99 0.96 26.87
N GLY A 73 28.44 1.74 25.87
CA GLY A 73 27.76 1.92 24.59
C GLY A 73 28.44 1.19 23.43
N HIS A 74 27.74 1.12 22.31
CA HIS A 74 28.24 0.62 21.04
C HIS A 74 28.12 1.72 19.98
N ILE A 75 29.15 1.87 19.16
CA ILE A 75 29.08 2.62 17.91
C ILE A 75 29.09 1.61 16.78
N ILE A 76 28.09 1.66 15.92
CA ILE A 76 27.92 0.74 14.81
C ILE A 76 27.74 1.56 13.54
N LEU A 77 28.60 1.30 12.56
CA LEU A 77 28.52 1.84 11.22
C LEU A 77 27.91 0.76 10.33
N LEU A 78 26.72 1.03 9.83
CA LEU A 78 25.98 0.12 8.95
C LEU A 78 25.81 0.77 7.58
N LEU A 79 25.59 -0.09 6.59
CA LEU A 79 25.26 0.31 5.24
C LEU A 79 23.92 1.04 5.23
N SER A 80 23.87 2.21 4.58
CA SER A 80 22.65 3.00 4.45
C SER A 80 21.75 2.42 3.37
N TYR A 81 21.17 1.25 3.62
CA TYR A 81 20.09 0.68 2.82
C TYR A 81 18.88 0.49 3.71
N TYR A 82 18.12 1.57 3.85
CA TYR A 82 16.90 1.61 4.62
C TYR A 82 15.72 1.63 3.66
N ASP A 83 14.97 0.52 3.63
CA ASP A 83 13.60 0.51 3.12
C ASP A 83 12.67 0.11 4.28
N TYR A 84 11.36 0.32 4.10
CA TYR A 84 10.35 0.02 5.12
C TYR A 84 10.39 -1.46 5.58
N HIS A 85 10.91 -2.38 4.75
CA HIS A 85 10.98 -3.81 5.07
C HIS A 85 12.21 -4.18 5.93
N ASN A 86 13.30 -3.41 5.83
CA ASN A 86 14.51 -3.64 6.62
C ASN A 86 14.47 -2.98 8.01
N GLY A 87 13.46 -2.16 8.30
CA GLY A 87 13.28 -1.49 9.60
C GLY A 87 13.11 -2.46 10.77
N GLU A 88 12.19 -3.43 10.64
CA GLU A 88 11.97 -4.48 11.67
C GLU A 88 13.21 -5.35 11.87
N LEU A 89 13.97 -5.61 10.81
CA LEU A 89 15.20 -6.40 10.89
C LEU A 89 16.27 -5.66 11.68
N LEU A 90 16.44 -4.36 11.43
CA LEU A 90 17.37 -3.52 12.17
C LEU A 90 16.99 -3.44 13.65
N GLU A 91 15.69 -3.29 13.95
CA GLU A 91 15.17 -3.29 15.32
C GLU A 91 15.53 -4.59 16.06
N ARG A 92 15.31 -5.75 15.44
CA ARG A 92 15.70 -7.05 16.02
C ARG A 92 17.21 -7.15 16.26
N CYS A 93 18.04 -6.65 15.35
CA CYS A 93 19.49 -6.63 15.51
C CYS A 93 19.91 -5.74 16.70
N ILE A 94 19.27 -4.58 16.86
CA ILE A 94 19.50 -3.66 17.98
C ILE A 94 19.07 -4.33 19.29
N ILE A 95 17.89 -4.96 19.34
CA ILE A 95 17.40 -5.68 20.52
C ILE A 95 18.37 -6.81 20.88
N LYS A 96 18.85 -7.61 19.92
CA LYS A 96 19.84 -8.67 20.17
C LYS A 96 21.16 -8.10 20.70
N LEU A 97 21.64 -6.98 20.17
CA LEU A 97 22.86 -6.30 20.65
C LEU A 97 22.69 -5.78 22.08
N LEU A 98 21.51 -5.25 22.40
CA LEU A 98 21.19 -4.74 23.74
C LEU A 98 20.78 -5.87 24.70
N GLY A 99 20.41 -7.03 24.17
CA GLY A 99 19.75 -8.15 24.85
C GLY A 99 20.62 -8.93 25.83
N ASP A 100 21.94 -8.70 25.86
CA ASP A 100 22.79 -9.10 26.98
C ASP A 100 22.51 -8.29 28.27
N ARG A 101 21.62 -7.29 28.20
CA ARG A 101 20.95 -6.75 29.38
C ARG A 101 19.69 -7.57 29.57
N GLU A 102 19.76 -8.55 30.47
CA GLU A 102 18.57 -9.15 31.06
C GLU A 102 17.71 -8.03 31.64
N SER A 103 16.76 -7.53 30.85
CA SER A 103 15.68 -6.72 31.38
C SER A 103 14.91 -7.66 32.28
N THR A 104 15.02 -7.47 33.59
CA THR A 104 14.19 -8.20 34.54
C THR A 104 12.74 -7.99 34.09
N PRO A 105 12.03 -9.04 33.67
CA PRO A 105 10.67 -8.87 33.20
C PRO A 105 9.87 -8.19 34.30
N GLU A 106 9.15 -7.14 33.92
CA GLU A 106 8.34 -6.38 34.86
C GLU A 106 7.41 -7.36 35.61
N PRO A 107 7.53 -7.47 36.95
CA PRO A 107 6.68 -8.37 37.69
C PRO A 107 5.24 -7.88 37.61
N SER A 108 4.28 -8.82 37.59
CA SER A 108 2.87 -8.48 37.33
C SER A 108 2.30 -7.41 38.26
N TRP A 109 2.73 -7.38 39.53
CA TRP A 109 2.30 -6.40 40.52
C TRP A 109 2.80 -4.97 40.23
N ALA A 110 3.89 -4.80 39.49
CA ALA A 110 4.44 -3.47 39.20
C ALA A 110 3.57 -2.71 38.20
N LYS A 111 2.85 -3.43 37.32
CA LYS A 111 1.92 -2.85 36.34
C LYS A 111 0.76 -2.10 36.97
N ASP A 112 0.39 -2.49 38.19
CA ASP A 112 -0.72 -1.89 38.94
C ASP A 112 -0.28 -0.62 39.70
N ILE A 113 1.02 -0.32 39.75
CA ILE A 113 1.56 0.87 40.42
C ILE A 113 1.72 2.00 39.40
N LEU A 114 0.90 3.03 39.55
CA LEU A 114 1.02 4.25 38.75
C LEU A 114 1.97 5.24 39.43
N VAL A 115 2.96 5.72 38.69
CA VAL A 115 3.81 6.84 39.13
C VAL A 115 3.12 8.19 38.87
N PRO A 116 3.43 9.25 39.65
CA PRO A 116 2.88 10.58 39.40
C PRO A 116 3.09 11.02 37.94
N GLY A 117 2.03 11.52 37.31
CA GLY A 117 2.02 11.93 35.89
C GLY A 117 1.76 10.79 34.89
N GLN A 118 1.88 9.51 35.28
CA GLN A 118 1.60 8.38 34.39
C GLN A 118 0.12 8.31 33.99
N GLN A 119 -0.79 8.59 34.92
CA GLN A 119 -2.24 8.57 34.64
C GLN A 119 -2.65 9.63 33.60
N GLU A 120 -2.04 10.81 33.65
CA GLU A 120 -2.29 11.88 32.66
C GLU A 120 -1.81 11.47 31.27
N LEU A 121 -0.63 10.82 31.19
CA LEU A 121 -0.09 10.31 29.94
C LEU A 121 -0.95 9.17 29.38
N ILE A 122 -1.39 8.22 30.22
CA ILE A 122 -2.31 7.15 29.81
C ILE A 122 -3.59 7.75 29.23
N SER A 123 -4.16 8.76 29.89
CA SER A 123 -5.39 9.42 29.43
C SER A 123 -5.19 10.11 28.08
N LYS A 124 -4.05 10.80 27.88
CA LYS A 124 -3.69 11.41 26.59
C LYS A 124 -3.46 10.37 25.50
N ILE A 125 -2.84 9.23 25.82
CA ILE A 125 -2.65 8.13 24.87
C ILE A 125 -4.01 7.62 24.39
N ILE A 126 -4.94 7.37 25.32
CA ILE A 126 -6.31 6.93 24.98
C ILE A 126 -7.02 7.97 24.10
N GLU A 127 -6.96 9.25 24.47
CA GLU A 127 -7.58 10.33 23.69
C GLU A 127 -7.02 10.41 22.27
N ILE A 128 -5.68 10.34 22.12
CA ILE A 128 -5.03 10.35 20.80
C ILE A 128 -5.39 9.10 20.00
N SER A 129 -5.45 7.94 20.64
CA SER A 129 -5.88 6.69 19.98
C SER A 129 -7.31 6.78 19.45
N ASP A 130 -8.25 7.32 20.24
CA ASP A 130 -9.64 7.52 19.81
C ASP A 130 -9.74 8.52 18.62
N GLN A 131 -8.90 9.56 18.64
CA GLN A 131 -8.80 10.50 17.51
C GLN A 131 -8.27 9.83 16.25
N ILE A 132 -7.25 8.97 16.37
CA ILE A 132 -6.72 8.17 15.25
C ILE A 132 -7.82 7.28 14.67
N ASP A 133 -8.52 6.52 15.50
CA ASP A 133 -9.59 5.62 15.06
C ASP A 133 -10.71 6.38 14.32
N THR A 134 -11.09 7.56 14.85
CA THR A 134 -12.09 8.43 14.23
C THR A 134 -11.62 8.94 12.86
N LEU A 135 -10.36 9.39 12.77
CA LEU A 135 -9.78 9.87 11.52
C LEU A 135 -9.62 8.76 10.49
N GLU A 136 -9.25 7.55 10.90
CA GLU A 136 -9.15 6.39 10.02
C GLU A 136 -10.51 5.99 9.45
N LYS A 137 -11.56 6.02 10.30
CA LYS A 137 -12.94 5.80 9.84
C LYS A 137 -13.35 6.86 8.82
N GLY A 138 -13.14 8.14 9.12
CA GLY A 138 -13.46 9.23 8.18
C GLY A 138 -12.67 9.14 6.88
N ARG A 139 -11.39 8.75 6.94
CA ARG A 139 -10.58 8.49 5.74
C ARG A 139 -11.17 7.38 4.89
N LYS A 140 -11.62 6.28 5.50
CA LYS A 140 -12.25 5.17 4.77
C LYS A 140 -13.54 5.62 4.08
N GLU A 141 -14.40 6.35 4.78
CA GLU A 141 -15.63 6.91 4.22
C GLU A 141 -15.35 7.81 3.00
N LEU A 142 -14.35 8.69 3.09
CA LEU A 142 -13.94 9.55 1.97
C LEU A 142 -13.35 8.77 0.79
N ILE A 143 -12.60 7.69 1.05
CA ILE A 143 -12.09 6.80 0.00
C ILE A 143 -13.25 6.11 -0.73
N ASP A 144 -14.23 5.60 0.02
CA ASP A 144 -15.40 4.94 -0.54
C ASP A 144 -16.27 5.93 -1.33
N GLU A 145 -16.47 7.15 -0.83
CA GLU A 145 -17.19 8.21 -1.53
C GLU A 145 -16.48 8.63 -2.82
N LYS A 146 -15.15 8.80 -2.77
CA LYS A 146 -14.34 9.07 -3.95
C LYS A 146 -14.46 7.95 -4.98
N ALA A 147 -14.33 6.69 -4.57
CA ALA A 147 -14.49 5.54 -5.48
C ALA A 147 -15.89 5.49 -6.10
N ASN A 148 -16.92 5.77 -5.30
CA ASN A 148 -18.32 5.88 -5.73
C ASN A 148 -18.53 7.00 -6.77
N LEU A 149 -17.84 8.13 -6.65
CA LEU A 149 -17.86 9.20 -7.66
C LEU A 149 -17.03 8.83 -8.91
N GLU A 150 -15.87 8.23 -8.74
CA GLU A 150 -14.98 7.89 -9.85
C GLU A 150 -15.55 6.80 -10.75
N ARG A 151 -16.42 5.92 -10.24
CA ARG A 151 -17.11 4.91 -11.06
C ARG A 151 -17.85 5.53 -12.26
N TRP A 152 -18.32 6.78 -12.16
CA TRP A 152 -19.01 7.44 -13.27
C TRP A 152 -18.10 7.69 -14.47
N LYS A 153 -16.79 7.78 -14.24
CA LYS A 153 -15.80 7.87 -15.32
C LYS A 153 -15.84 6.63 -16.22
N HIS A 154 -16.32 5.49 -15.72
CA HIS A 154 -16.47 4.26 -16.51
C HIS A 154 -17.38 4.46 -17.72
N LEU A 155 -18.36 5.38 -17.65
CA LEU A 155 -19.21 5.73 -18.79
C LEU A 155 -18.40 6.22 -20.01
N LEU A 156 -17.19 6.73 -19.80
CA LEU A 156 -16.36 7.32 -20.84
C LEU A 156 -15.49 6.30 -21.57
N TYR A 157 -15.15 5.18 -20.94
CA TYR A 157 -14.12 4.27 -21.48
C TYR A 157 -14.41 2.78 -21.32
N GLU A 158 -15.24 2.37 -20.35
CA GLU A 158 -15.53 0.96 -20.12
C GLU A 158 -16.38 0.35 -21.23
N LYS A 159 -16.30 -0.97 -21.36
CA LYS A 159 -17.02 -1.71 -22.40
C LYS A 159 -17.60 -3.00 -21.87
N GLY A 160 -18.62 -3.48 -22.56
CA GLY A 160 -19.21 -4.79 -22.30
C GLY A 160 -20.17 -4.84 -21.11
N LYS A 161 -20.80 -6.01 -20.99
CA LYS A 161 -21.93 -6.30 -20.09
C LYS A 161 -21.58 -6.15 -18.60
N HIS A 162 -20.34 -6.44 -18.22
CA HIS A 162 -19.97 -6.54 -16.80
C HIS A 162 -19.43 -5.23 -16.21
N GLN A 163 -18.98 -4.30 -17.05
CA GLN A 163 -18.35 -3.05 -16.59
C GLN A 163 -19.19 -1.82 -16.94
N LEU A 164 -19.64 -1.68 -18.19
CA LEU A 164 -20.37 -0.49 -18.64
C LEU A 164 -21.85 -0.53 -18.26
N GLU A 165 -22.50 -1.69 -18.44
CA GLU A 165 -23.94 -1.83 -18.23
C GLU A 165 -24.40 -1.47 -16.81
N PRO A 166 -23.76 -1.93 -15.71
CA PRO A 166 -24.18 -1.54 -14.37
C PRO A 166 -24.14 -0.02 -14.16
N VAL A 167 -23.07 0.64 -14.61
CA VAL A 167 -22.90 2.08 -14.45
C VAL A 167 -23.92 2.87 -15.26
N VAL A 168 -24.29 2.40 -16.47
CA VAL A 168 -25.36 3.02 -17.27
C VAL A 168 -26.72 2.88 -16.59
N ARG A 169 -27.01 1.72 -15.97
CA ARG A 169 -28.26 1.53 -15.22
C ARG A 169 -28.34 2.46 -14.01
N ASP A 170 -27.26 2.57 -13.24
CA ASP A 170 -27.19 3.45 -12.09
C ASP A 170 -27.36 4.92 -12.50
N ALA A 171 -26.79 5.32 -13.64
CA ALA A 171 -26.94 6.68 -14.18
C ALA A 171 -28.40 6.96 -14.59
N LEU A 172 -29.07 6.01 -15.24
CA LEU A 172 -30.50 6.15 -15.58
C LEU A 172 -31.37 6.21 -14.33
N ALA A 173 -31.03 5.44 -13.29
CA ALA A 173 -31.72 5.50 -11.99
C ALA A 173 -31.57 6.87 -11.32
N LEU A 174 -30.38 7.47 -11.35
CA LEU A 174 -30.16 8.85 -10.88
C LEU A 174 -31.00 9.89 -11.64
N LEU A 175 -31.28 9.65 -12.92
CA LEU A 175 -32.15 10.50 -13.73
C LEU A 175 -33.65 10.23 -13.50
N GLY A 176 -34.01 9.44 -12.48
CA GLY A 176 -35.40 9.13 -12.13
C GLY A 176 -36.01 7.99 -12.95
N CYS A 177 -35.22 7.23 -13.71
CA CYS A 177 -35.72 6.09 -14.47
C CYS A 177 -35.67 4.79 -13.66
N THR A 178 -36.72 3.98 -13.70
CA THR A 178 -36.69 2.62 -13.17
C THR A 178 -36.11 1.68 -14.21
N VAL A 179 -35.00 0.99 -13.88
CA VAL A 179 -34.36 0.02 -14.78
C VAL A 179 -34.53 -1.41 -14.29
N LYS A 180 -35.10 -2.28 -15.13
CA LYS A 180 -35.25 -3.72 -14.86
C LYS A 180 -34.24 -4.51 -15.71
N PRO A 181 -33.27 -5.21 -15.09
CA PRO A 181 -32.35 -6.10 -15.80
C PRO A 181 -33.08 -7.19 -16.58
N GLN A 182 -32.57 -7.57 -17.76
CA GLN A 182 -33.09 -8.70 -18.53
C GLN A 182 -31.93 -9.59 -19.03
N PRO A 183 -31.24 -10.30 -18.12
CA PRO A 183 -29.99 -11.00 -18.45
C PRO A 183 -30.13 -12.08 -19.53
N ASP A 184 -31.32 -12.68 -19.66
CA ASP A 184 -31.65 -13.78 -20.57
C ASP A 184 -32.34 -13.33 -21.87
N LYS A 185 -32.27 -12.04 -22.21
CA LYS A 185 -32.87 -11.47 -23.43
C LYS A 185 -31.83 -10.73 -24.26
N ASP A 186 -32.18 -10.47 -25.52
CA ASP A 186 -31.33 -9.69 -26.45
C ASP A 186 -31.12 -8.24 -25.98
N SER A 187 -32.07 -7.71 -25.20
CA SER A 187 -31.98 -6.41 -24.53
C SER A 187 -31.32 -6.53 -23.16
N ASP A 188 -30.47 -5.56 -22.81
CA ASP A 188 -29.80 -5.54 -21.52
C ASP A 188 -30.75 -5.12 -20.39
N GLY A 189 -31.88 -4.47 -20.70
CA GLY A 189 -32.93 -4.21 -19.71
C GLY A 189 -34.17 -3.53 -20.29
N ALA A 190 -35.11 -3.20 -19.41
CA ALA A 190 -36.24 -2.31 -19.71
C ALA A 190 -36.17 -1.08 -18.79
N VAL A 191 -36.42 0.09 -19.36
CA VAL A 191 -36.36 1.39 -18.67
C VAL A 191 -37.74 2.00 -18.68
N ALA A 192 -38.20 2.50 -17.54
CA ALA A 192 -39.44 3.24 -17.40
C ALA A 192 -39.16 4.61 -16.76
N CYS A 193 -39.69 5.66 -17.35
CA CYS A 193 -39.63 7.04 -16.84
C CYS A 193 -40.95 7.76 -17.12
N ASP A 194 -41.10 8.99 -16.64
CA ASP A 194 -42.30 9.80 -16.84
C ASP A 194 -42.67 10.00 -18.32
N TYR A 195 -41.70 9.86 -19.22
CA TYR A 195 -41.86 10.00 -20.66
C TYR A 195 -42.22 8.69 -21.38
N GLY A 196 -42.30 7.56 -20.66
CA GLY A 196 -42.71 6.26 -21.19
C GLY A 196 -41.74 5.13 -20.89
N THR A 197 -41.89 4.03 -21.62
CA THR A 197 -41.10 2.80 -21.44
C THR A 197 -40.29 2.44 -22.68
N ALA A 198 -39.04 2.03 -22.49
CA ALA A 198 -38.13 1.65 -23.57
C ALA A 198 -37.34 0.38 -23.23
N LEU A 199 -36.83 -0.29 -24.27
CA LEU A 199 -35.81 -1.33 -24.09
C LEU A 199 -34.43 -0.68 -24.06
N LEU A 200 -33.59 -1.16 -23.14
CA LEU A 200 -32.22 -0.72 -22.97
C LEU A 200 -31.27 -1.69 -23.65
N LYS A 201 -30.39 -1.14 -24.49
CA LYS A 201 -29.21 -1.81 -24.98
C LYS A 201 -28.00 -0.92 -24.71
N VAL A 202 -27.01 -1.45 -24.01
CA VAL A 202 -25.77 -0.75 -23.65
C VAL A 202 -24.66 -1.28 -24.55
N VAL A 203 -24.07 -0.39 -25.35
CA VAL A 203 -23.00 -0.74 -26.28
C VAL A 203 -21.87 0.27 -26.14
N GLY A 204 -20.68 -0.21 -25.80
CA GLY A 204 -19.47 0.59 -25.86
C GLY A 204 -18.93 0.70 -27.29
N SER A 205 -18.42 1.86 -27.69
CA SER A 205 -17.78 2.06 -29.01
C SER A 205 -16.29 2.38 -28.89
N LYS A 206 -15.56 2.26 -30.01
CA LYS A 206 -14.26 2.92 -30.21
C LYS A 206 -14.52 4.14 -31.10
N GLY A 207 -14.23 5.35 -30.61
CA GLY A 207 -14.44 6.59 -31.34
C GLY A 207 -15.90 7.05 -31.42
N ILE A 208 -16.18 7.98 -32.33
CA ILE A 208 -17.50 8.61 -32.51
C ILE A 208 -18.56 7.55 -32.87
N ILE A 209 -19.66 7.51 -32.10
CA ILE A 209 -20.81 6.67 -32.42
C ILE A 209 -21.48 7.24 -33.67
N ARG A 210 -21.41 6.51 -34.79
CA ARG A 210 -22.13 6.87 -36.02
C ARG A 210 -23.61 6.56 -35.85
N ILE A 211 -24.46 7.56 -36.09
CA ILE A 211 -25.93 7.47 -35.93
C ILE A 211 -26.53 6.33 -36.77
N GLU A 212 -25.88 5.93 -37.86
CA GLU A 212 -26.27 4.80 -38.72
C GLU A 212 -26.42 3.47 -37.97
N LYS A 213 -25.66 3.25 -36.88
CA LYS A 213 -25.80 2.07 -36.01
C LYS A 213 -27.11 2.06 -35.19
N LEU A 214 -27.77 3.21 -34.99
CA LEU A 214 -29.12 3.25 -34.41
C LEU A 214 -30.16 2.62 -35.36
N GLY A 215 -29.87 2.49 -36.66
CA GLY A 215 -30.73 1.78 -37.61
C GLY A 215 -30.94 0.30 -37.26
N GLU A 216 -30.02 -0.32 -36.52
CA GLU A 216 -30.16 -1.71 -36.05
C GLU A 216 -31.21 -1.84 -34.94
N LEU A 217 -31.48 -0.77 -34.17
CA LEU A 217 -32.59 -0.76 -33.19
C LEU A 217 -33.95 -0.81 -33.88
N LYS A 218 -34.11 -0.28 -35.11
CA LYS A 218 -35.37 -0.44 -35.87
C LYS A 218 -35.67 -1.90 -36.17
N LYS A 219 -34.66 -2.75 -36.40
CA LYS A 219 -34.88 -4.20 -36.61
C LYS A 219 -35.44 -4.86 -35.35
N ILE A 220 -34.92 -4.54 -34.17
CA ILE A 220 -35.41 -5.08 -32.88
C ILE A 220 -36.85 -4.60 -32.59
N TRP A 221 -37.16 -3.33 -32.86
CA TRP A 221 -38.51 -2.78 -32.69
C TRP A 221 -39.55 -3.41 -33.63
N VAL A 222 -39.20 -3.68 -34.89
CA VAL A 222 -40.10 -4.33 -35.86
C VAL A 222 -40.39 -5.80 -35.50
N THR A 223 -39.45 -6.50 -34.86
CA THR A 223 -39.67 -7.89 -34.43
C THR A 223 -40.54 -8.00 -33.18
N LEU A 224 -40.47 -7.04 -32.25
CA LEU A 224 -41.28 -7.03 -31.02
C LEU A 224 -42.74 -6.66 -31.25
N LEU A 225 -43.03 -5.75 -32.20
CA LEU A 225 -44.41 -5.41 -32.57
C LEU A 225 -45.13 -6.56 -33.29
N ARG A 226 -44.42 -7.45 -33.98
CA ARG A 226 -45.02 -8.63 -34.65
C ARG A 226 -45.46 -9.75 -33.70
N LYS A 227 -45.09 -9.73 -32.42
CA LYS A 227 -45.46 -10.78 -31.44
C LYS A 227 -46.72 -10.47 -30.62
N LYS A 228 -47.43 -9.37 -30.90
CA LYS A 228 -48.72 -9.04 -30.26
C LYS A 228 -49.81 -8.67 -31.28
N GLU A 229 -50.24 -9.64 -32.07
CA GLU A 229 -51.61 -9.65 -32.61
C GLU A 229 -52.20 -11.06 -32.45
N PRO A 230 -53.07 -11.31 -31.47
CA PRO A 230 -54.08 -12.33 -31.61
C PRO A 230 -55.22 -11.74 -32.44
N MET A 231 -55.49 -12.37 -33.58
CA MET A 231 -56.68 -12.16 -34.40
C MET A 231 -57.94 -12.14 -33.53
N LEU A 232 -58.60 -10.98 -33.44
CA LEU A 232 -60.01 -10.92 -33.10
C LEU A 232 -60.79 -11.39 -34.32
N LYS A 233 -61.25 -12.65 -34.29
CA LYS A 233 -62.31 -13.11 -35.17
C LYS A 233 -63.62 -12.47 -34.70
N VAL A 234 -64.24 -11.75 -35.62
CA VAL A 234 -65.60 -11.23 -35.55
C VAL A 234 -66.57 -12.42 -35.57
N TYR A 235 -67.48 -12.46 -34.60
CA TYR A 235 -68.88 -12.89 -34.75
C TYR A 235 -69.74 -11.96 -33.91
#